data_AF-A0A974X7Q1-F1
#
_entry.id   AF-A0A974X7Q1-F1
#
_cell.length_a   1.000
_cell.length_b   1.000
_cell.length_c   1.000
_cell.angle_alpha   90.00
_cell.angle_beta   90.00
_cell.angle_gamma   90.00
#
_symmetry.space_group_name_H-M   'P 1'
#
loop_
_entity.id
_entity.type
_entity.pdbx_description
1 polymer ?
#
loop_
_entity_poly.entity_id
_entity_poly.type
_entity_poly.pdbx_seq_one_letter_code
_entity_poly.pdbx_strand_id
1 'polypeptide(L)'
;MTTRTRTRQPAPAVRRRAAAGAVVALGLATGLAACGDDAAEDTATDPAPSSDVGSSSTPSPSEPEPTEDPTSGSSDPNIQTVEATGSAGVAEATVVAATEGGGSVSTLAFALDTEQAVADFAVELRSGLGESVSAAVADLAAESPDATPYGAVAHIGCEAPTSVAIEAGEAGFEVVPALPKSTVQCLAPVTYVVLFAAPNA
;
A
#
# COMPACT_ATOMS: atom_id res chain seq x y z
N MET A 1 -44.47 -28.71 -5.80
CA MET A 1 -44.19 -29.04 -7.21
C MET A 1 -44.84 -27.99 -8.10
N THR A 2 -44.09 -26.96 -8.49
CA THR A 2 -44.58 -25.97 -9.45
C THR A 2 -43.42 -25.58 -10.35
N THR A 3 -43.35 -26.25 -11.49
CA THR A 3 -42.36 -26.08 -12.55
C THR A 3 -42.60 -24.73 -13.22
N ARG A 4 -41.64 -23.80 -13.17
CA ARG A 4 -41.66 -22.58 -14.00
C ARG A 4 -40.57 -22.63 -15.04
N THR A 5 -41.04 -22.45 -16.27
CA THR A 5 -40.39 -22.69 -17.54
C THR A 5 -39.92 -21.37 -18.13
N ARG A 6 -38.64 -21.32 -18.52
CA ARG A 6 -37.98 -20.54 -19.59
C ARG A 6 -38.41 -19.08 -19.84
N THR A 7 -37.39 -18.23 -19.97
CA THR A 7 -37.18 -17.52 -21.25
C THR A 7 -35.69 -17.34 -21.52
N ARG A 8 -35.23 -17.84 -22.68
CA ARG A 8 -33.88 -17.60 -23.21
C ARG A 8 -33.80 -16.15 -23.69
N GLN A 9 -32.78 -15.42 -23.26
CA GLN A 9 -32.47 -14.10 -23.80
C GLN A 9 -31.41 -14.24 -24.92
N PRO A 10 -31.64 -13.66 -26.11
CA PRO A 10 -30.72 -13.74 -27.23
C PRO A 10 -29.49 -12.84 -27.03
N ALA A 11 -28.31 -13.35 -27.36
CA ALA A 11 -27.06 -12.61 -27.39
C ALA A 11 -26.95 -11.73 -28.67
N PRO A 12 -26.55 -10.45 -28.56
CA PRO A 12 -26.14 -9.67 -29.72
C PRO A 12 -24.62 -9.60 -29.91
N ALA A 13 -24.19 -10.17 -31.04
CA ALA A 13 -23.19 -9.69 -32.00
C ALA A 13 -21.77 -9.29 -31.54
N VAL A 14 -20.86 -10.23 -31.82
CA VAL A 14 -19.45 -10.01 -32.16
C VAL A 14 -19.29 -8.84 -33.15
N ARG A 15 -18.54 -7.79 -32.76
CA ARG A 15 -17.87 -6.89 -33.72
C ARG A 15 -16.36 -7.03 -33.58
N ARG A 16 -15.81 -7.95 -34.37
CA ARG A 16 -14.39 -7.97 -34.72
C ARG A 16 -14.06 -6.71 -35.50
N ARG A 17 -13.29 -5.80 -34.91
CA ARG A 17 -12.49 -4.84 -35.69
C ARG A 17 -11.09 -5.40 -35.80
N ALA A 18 -10.81 -5.94 -36.99
CA ALA A 18 -9.49 -6.30 -37.42
C ALA A 18 -8.77 -5.08 -38.01
N ALA A 19 -7.45 -5.14 -37.86
CA ALA A 19 -6.42 -4.67 -38.81
C ALA A 19 -5.79 -3.28 -38.62
N ALA A 20 -4.48 -3.32 -38.89
CA ALA A 20 -3.49 -2.26 -39.11
C ALA A 20 -3.04 -1.55 -37.82
N GLY A 21 -1.81 -1.70 -37.33
CA GLY A 21 -0.56 -1.76 -38.09
C GLY A 21 0.13 -0.40 -37.96
N ALA A 22 1.08 -0.28 -37.04
CA ALA A 22 2.11 0.76 -37.05
C ALA A 22 3.28 0.30 -36.16
N VAL A 23 4.24 -0.37 -36.79
CA VAL A 23 5.59 -0.54 -36.25
C VAL A 23 6.23 0.84 -36.27
N VAL A 24 6.41 1.45 -35.09
CA VAL A 24 7.22 2.65 -34.93
C VAL A 24 8.44 2.26 -34.11
N ALA A 25 9.48 1.82 -34.83
CA ALA A 25 10.83 1.71 -34.30
C ALA A 25 11.40 3.14 -34.16
N LEU A 26 11.35 3.70 -32.96
CA LEU A 26 12.18 4.86 -32.62
C LEU A 26 13.45 4.35 -31.93
N GLY A 27 14.53 4.30 -32.71
CA GLY A 27 15.87 4.31 -32.16
C GLY A 27 16.13 5.69 -31.55
N LEU A 28 16.52 5.70 -30.27
CA LEU A 28 17.11 6.87 -29.64
C LEU A 28 18.57 6.59 -29.37
N ALA A 29 19.37 7.38 -30.08
CA ALA A 29 20.81 7.33 -30.16
C ALA A 29 21.47 7.75 -28.85
N THR A 30 22.62 7.12 -28.62
CA THR A 30 23.74 7.57 -27.80
C THR A 30 24.04 9.06 -27.93
N GLY A 31 24.33 9.73 -26.82
CA GLY A 31 25.07 11.00 -26.85
C GLY A 31 25.15 11.73 -25.52
N LEU A 32 26.38 12.15 -25.21
CA LEU A 32 26.81 13.21 -24.27
C LEU A 32 27.17 12.68 -22.86
N ALA A 33 28.45 12.48 -22.53
CA ALA A 33 29.55 13.44 -22.38
C ALA A 33 29.44 14.30 -21.10
N ALA A 34 30.41 14.07 -20.22
CA ALA A 34 31.21 15.07 -19.50
C ALA A 34 30.49 16.27 -18.87
N CYS A 35 30.45 16.27 -17.54
CA CYS A 35 30.68 17.41 -16.66
C CYS A 35 30.94 16.79 -15.27
N GLY A 36 32.02 17.03 -14.55
CA GLY A 36 32.78 18.26 -14.40
C GLY A 36 32.91 18.46 -12.89
N ASP A 37 34.14 18.47 -12.38
CA ASP A 37 34.52 18.77 -11.00
C ASP A 37 33.78 20.00 -10.44
N ASP A 38 33.39 19.95 -9.16
CA ASP A 38 33.59 21.12 -8.30
C ASP A 38 33.67 20.70 -6.83
N ALA A 39 34.73 21.20 -6.22
CA ALA A 39 35.04 21.10 -4.82
C ALA A 39 34.14 22.04 -4.02
N ALA A 40 33.64 21.58 -2.89
CA ALA A 40 33.29 22.47 -1.78
C ALA A 40 33.48 21.70 -0.48
N GLU A 41 34.54 22.10 0.22
CA GLU A 41 34.73 21.86 1.64
C GLU A 41 33.52 22.44 2.37
N ASP A 42 32.78 21.63 3.11
CA ASP A 42 31.81 22.15 4.07
C ASP A 42 32.02 21.55 5.46
N THR A 43 32.32 22.47 6.35
CA THR A 43 32.86 22.34 7.69
C THR A 43 31.92 21.58 8.64
N ALA A 44 32.43 20.48 9.20
CA ALA A 44 31.88 19.86 10.39
C ALA A 44 31.91 20.86 11.56
N THR A 45 30.75 21.43 11.88
CA THR A 45 30.54 22.17 13.13
C THR A 45 29.90 21.21 14.13
N ASP A 46 30.71 20.76 15.09
CA ASP A 46 30.32 19.97 16.25
C ASP A 46 29.51 20.85 17.23
N PRO A 47 28.23 20.56 17.50
CA PRO A 47 27.52 21.23 18.58
C PRO A 47 27.92 20.63 19.93
N ALA A 48 28.45 21.52 20.78
CA ALA A 48 28.93 21.27 22.13
C ALA A 48 28.01 20.37 23.01
N PRO A 49 28.60 19.60 23.94
CA PRO A 49 27.84 18.80 24.91
C PRO A 49 27.12 19.73 25.90
N SER A 50 25.78 19.76 25.82
CA SER A 50 24.96 20.35 26.88
C SER A 50 24.91 19.39 28.07
N SER A 51 25.44 19.87 29.18
CA SER A 51 25.32 19.24 30.49
C SER A 51 23.98 19.65 31.10
N ASP A 52 23.01 18.74 31.13
CA ASP A 52 21.79 18.92 31.91
C ASP A 52 21.80 18.02 33.15
N VAL A 53 22.06 18.68 34.27
CA VAL A 53 21.99 18.20 35.63
C VAL A 53 20.58 18.51 36.13
N GLY A 54 19.80 17.51 36.50
CA GLY A 54 18.44 17.77 36.97
C GLY A 54 17.63 16.56 37.38
N SER A 55 18.12 15.80 38.37
CA SER A 55 17.28 14.86 39.11
C SER A 55 16.14 15.60 39.80
N SER A 56 14.90 15.24 39.49
CA SER A 56 13.75 15.53 40.36
C SER A 56 12.80 14.33 40.36
N SER A 57 12.92 13.54 41.40
CA SER A 57 12.11 12.36 41.68
C SER A 57 10.67 12.78 42.01
N THR A 58 9.72 12.38 41.17
CA THR A 58 8.27 12.54 41.44
C THR A 58 7.70 11.18 41.87
N PRO A 59 6.90 11.09 42.96
CA PRO A 59 6.36 9.83 43.46
C PRO A 59 5.34 9.23 42.48
N SER A 60 5.43 7.90 42.37
CA SER A 60 4.62 7.03 41.53
C SER A 60 3.19 6.89 42.09
N PRO A 61 2.14 7.24 41.33
CA PRO A 61 0.78 6.83 41.64
C PRO A 61 0.56 5.39 41.17
N SER A 62 0.05 4.53 42.06
CA SER A 62 -0.41 3.19 41.71
C SER A 62 -1.76 3.30 41.02
N GLU A 63 -1.77 3.17 39.69
CA GLU A 63 -3.00 3.00 38.91
C GLU A 63 -3.36 1.51 38.77
N PRO A 64 -4.66 1.17 38.77
CA PRO A 64 -5.13 -0.20 38.63
C PRO A 64 -4.80 -0.75 37.24
N GLU A 65 -4.25 -1.95 37.20
CA GLU A 65 -3.90 -2.69 35.99
C GLU A 65 -5.17 -2.96 35.16
N PRO A 66 -5.32 -2.40 33.95
CA PRO A 66 -6.37 -2.83 33.05
C PRO A 66 -6.03 -4.25 32.59
N THR A 67 -6.93 -5.18 32.89
CA THR A 67 -6.92 -6.52 32.29
C THR A 67 -7.37 -6.35 30.84
N GLU A 68 -6.42 -6.03 29.95
CA GLU A 68 -6.64 -6.13 28.52
C GLU A 68 -6.29 -7.55 28.10
N ASP A 69 -7.30 -8.33 27.71
CA ASP A 69 -7.10 -9.60 27.02
C ASP A 69 -6.14 -9.36 25.85
N PRO A 70 -4.99 -10.05 25.78
CA PRO A 70 -4.07 -9.90 24.67
C PRO A 70 -4.77 -10.48 23.44
N THR A 71 -5.41 -9.59 22.67
CA THR A 71 -5.68 -9.88 21.27
C THR A 71 -4.31 -10.10 20.68
N SER A 72 -4.02 -11.34 20.26
CA SER A 72 -2.83 -11.73 19.51
C SER A 72 -2.83 -11.03 18.15
N GLY A 73 -2.75 -9.70 18.15
CA GLY A 73 -2.50 -8.87 17.00
C GLY A 73 -1.01 -8.87 16.76
N SER A 74 -0.63 -9.10 15.50
CA SER A 74 0.76 -9.02 15.04
C SER A 74 1.44 -7.79 15.65
N SER A 75 2.54 -7.98 16.38
CA SER A 75 3.20 -6.91 17.15
C SER A 75 3.90 -5.86 16.30
N ASP A 76 3.72 -5.88 14.98
CA ASP A 76 4.33 -4.90 14.09
C ASP A 76 3.43 -3.65 14.03
N PRO A 77 3.85 -2.51 14.59
CA PRO A 77 3.04 -1.29 14.60
C PRO A 77 2.81 -0.73 13.19
N ASN A 78 3.51 -1.24 12.18
CA ASN A 78 3.42 -0.79 10.80
C ASN A 78 2.40 -1.60 9.98
N ILE A 79 1.84 -2.67 10.54
CA ILE A 79 0.85 -3.52 9.87
C ILE A 79 -0.46 -3.46 10.64
N GLN A 80 -1.51 -3.01 9.96
CA GLN A 80 -2.84 -2.88 10.55
C GLN A 80 -3.89 -3.49 9.63
N THR A 81 -4.76 -4.35 10.16
CA THR A 81 -5.97 -4.78 9.44
C THR A 81 -7.05 -3.70 9.57
N VAL A 82 -7.68 -3.34 8.45
CA VAL A 82 -8.80 -2.39 8.39
C VAL A 82 -10.00 -3.03 7.70
N GLU A 83 -11.18 -2.57 8.07
CA GLU A 83 -12.41 -2.99 7.38
C GLU A 83 -12.39 -2.50 5.93
N ALA A 84 -12.67 -3.42 5.02
CA ALA A 84 -12.88 -3.13 3.60
C ALA A 84 -14.38 -3.18 3.28
N THR A 85 -14.81 -2.24 2.45
CA THR A 85 -16.18 -2.17 1.92
C THR A 85 -16.13 -2.13 0.40
N GLY A 86 -17.27 -2.27 -0.28
CA GLY A 86 -17.37 -2.07 -1.73
C GLY A 86 -17.78 -3.32 -2.51
N SER A 87 -17.82 -3.18 -3.84
CA SER A 87 -18.34 -4.20 -4.76
C SER A 87 -17.41 -5.39 -5.00
N ALA A 88 -16.14 -5.32 -4.56
CA ALA A 88 -15.16 -6.38 -4.77
C ALA A 88 -15.39 -7.64 -3.91
N GLY A 89 -16.28 -7.60 -2.92
CA GLY A 89 -16.53 -8.74 -2.02
C GLY A 89 -15.41 -9.00 -1.01
N VAL A 90 -14.52 -8.03 -0.81
CA VAL A 90 -13.42 -8.05 0.16
C VAL A 90 -13.90 -7.41 1.45
N ALA A 91 -13.80 -8.13 2.58
CA ALA A 91 -14.27 -7.66 3.89
C ALA A 91 -13.17 -7.00 4.73
N GLU A 92 -11.90 -7.38 4.50
CA GLU A 92 -10.75 -6.93 5.27
C GLU A 92 -9.59 -6.62 4.32
N ALA A 93 -8.80 -5.62 4.68
CA ALA A 93 -7.57 -5.28 3.99
C ALA A 93 -6.45 -5.05 4.99
N THR A 94 -5.23 -5.37 4.60
CA THR A 94 -4.02 -5.13 5.39
C THR A 94 -3.38 -3.83 4.93
N VAL A 95 -3.19 -2.89 5.85
CA VAL A 95 -2.47 -1.63 5.63
C VAL A 95 -1.06 -1.79 6.16
N VAL A 96 -0.07 -1.59 5.27
CA VAL A 96 1.35 -1.54 5.62
C VAL A 96 1.83 -0.10 5.48
N ALA A 97 2.52 0.41 6.49
CA ALA A 97 2.91 1.82 6.56
C ALA A 97 4.41 2.01 6.81
N ALA A 98 4.99 3.08 6.27
CA ALA A 98 6.32 3.53 6.66
C ALA A 98 6.50 5.04 6.44
N THR A 99 7.16 5.70 7.39
CA THR A 99 7.59 7.09 7.25
C THR A 99 8.59 7.22 6.11
N GLU A 100 8.34 8.17 5.21
CA GLU A 100 9.14 8.36 3.98
C GLU A 100 9.25 7.07 3.14
N GLY A 101 8.19 6.24 3.14
CA GLY A 101 8.16 4.95 2.45
C GLY A 101 8.23 5.01 0.92
N GLY A 102 8.24 6.20 0.32
CA GLY A 102 8.34 6.37 -1.14
C GLY A 102 7.05 6.01 -1.87
N GLY A 103 7.19 5.53 -3.12
CA GLY A 103 6.09 5.21 -4.02
C GLY A 103 5.37 6.42 -4.61
N SER A 104 4.42 6.14 -5.51
CA SER A 104 3.47 7.11 -6.05
C SER A 104 2.06 6.68 -5.72
N VAL A 105 1.22 7.60 -5.25
CA VAL A 105 -0.19 7.30 -4.95
C VAL A 105 -0.90 6.81 -6.21
N SER A 106 -1.53 5.65 -6.11
CA SER A 106 -2.39 5.06 -7.15
C SER A 106 -3.61 4.44 -6.49
N THR A 107 -4.80 4.82 -6.97
CA THR A 107 -6.04 4.17 -6.55
C THR A 107 -6.27 2.85 -7.28
N LEU A 108 -5.60 2.60 -8.41
CA LEU A 108 -5.70 1.32 -9.11
C LEU A 108 -4.77 0.29 -8.45
N ALA A 109 -5.34 -0.82 -8.01
CA ALA A 109 -4.59 -1.92 -7.41
C ALA A 109 -3.89 -2.77 -8.48
N PHE A 110 -2.66 -3.15 -8.18
CA PHE A 110 -1.83 -4.02 -8.99
C PHE A 110 -1.93 -5.46 -8.49
N ALA A 111 -2.00 -6.44 -9.40
CA ALA A 111 -1.97 -7.85 -9.04
C ALA A 111 -0.57 -8.25 -8.58
N LEU A 112 -0.47 -8.95 -7.46
CA LEU A 112 0.78 -9.36 -6.82
C LEU A 112 0.92 -10.89 -6.81
N ASP A 113 0.45 -11.53 -7.88
CA ASP A 113 0.33 -12.98 -8.06
C ASP A 113 1.66 -13.70 -8.34
N THR A 114 2.73 -12.95 -8.55
CA THR A 114 4.07 -13.49 -8.80
C THR A 114 5.14 -12.75 -8.00
N GLU A 115 6.23 -13.43 -7.67
CA GLU A 115 7.39 -12.81 -7.01
C GLU A 115 7.95 -11.63 -7.81
N GLN A 116 7.93 -11.70 -9.15
CA GLN A 116 8.35 -10.60 -10.01
C GLN A 116 7.40 -9.39 -9.88
N ALA A 117 6.08 -9.62 -9.87
CA ALA A 117 5.10 -8.55 -9.67
C ALA A 117 5.26 -7.87 -8.31
N VAL A 118 5.55 -8.65 -7.26
CA VAL A 118 5.86 -8.11 -5.92
C VAL A 118 7.15 -7.28 -5.94
N ALA A 119 8.22 -7.79 -6.56
CA ALA A 119 9.49 -7.07 -6.66
C ALA A 119 9.34 -5.76 -7.47
N ASP A 120 8.59 -5.79 -8.57
CA ASP A 120 8.33 -4.63 -9.41
C ASP A 120 7.48 -3.58 -8.68
N PHE A 121 6.50 -4.00 -7.87
CA PHE A 121 5.73 -3.10 -7.01
C PHE A 121 6.60 -2.49 -5.91
N ALA A 122 7.48 -3.30 -5.29
CA ALA A 122 8.31 -2.88 -4.17
C ALA A 122 9.48 -1.96 -4.56
N VAL A 123 9.90 -1.93 -5.84
CA VAL A 123 11.09 -1.18 -6.30
C VAL A 123 10.99 0.34 -6.06
N GLU A 124 9.77 0.88 -6.05
CA GLU A 124 9.54 2.30 -5.81
C GLU A 124 9.42 2.65 -4.32
N LEU A 125 9.31 1.62 -3.46
CA LEU A 125 9.18 1.75 -2.01
C LEU A 125 10.56 1.84 -1.36
N ARG A 126 10.61 2.50 -0.20
CA ARG A 126 11.84 2.83 0.54
C ARG A 126 11.66 2.54 2.02
N SER A 127 12.73 2.76 2.79
CA SER A 127 12.67 2.72 4.26
C SER A 127 12.21 1.36 4.84
N GLY A 128 12.49 0.26 4.14
CA GLY A 128 12.08 -1.09 4.56
C GLY A 128 10.64 -1.46 4.16
N LEU A 129 9.88 -0.54 3.56
CA LEU A 129 8.47 -0.76 3.23
C LEU A 129 8.27 -1.85 2.17
N GLY A 130 9.21 -1.97 1.22
CA GLY A 130 9.15 -3.00 0.19
C GLY A 130 9.25 -4.42 0.76
N GLU A 131 10.11 -4.62 1.76
CA GLU A 131 10.28 -5.87 2.48
C GLU A 131 9.03 -6.20 3.31
N SER A 132 8.47 -5.22 4.03
CA SER A 132 7.22 -5.37 4.78
C SER A 132 6.04 -5.72 3.88
N VAL A 133 5.92 -5.07 2.71
CA VAL A 133 4.90 -5.39 1.71
C VAL A 133 5.08 -6.81 1.18
N SER A 134 6.31 -7.20 0.83
CA SER A 134 6.60 -8.54 0.32
C SER A 134 6.25 -9.63 1.32
N ALA A 135 6.57 -9.42 2.61
CA ALA A 135 6.20 -10.33 3.68
C ALA A 135 4.67 -10.43 3.84
N ALA A 136 3.98 -9.29 3.91
CA ALA A 136 2.53 -9.25 4.04
C ALA A 136 1.80 -9.91 2.86
N VAL A 137 2.32 -9.78 1.64
CA VAL A 137 1.77 -10.47 0.46
C VAL A 137 1.95 -11.98 0.56
N ALA A 138 3.11 -12.45 1.04
CA ALA A 138 3.35 -13.88 1.23
C ALA A 138 2.41 -14.48 2.28
N ASP A 139 2.18 -13.79 3.39
CA ASP A 139 1.23 -14.19 4.43
C ASP A 139 -0.20 -14.25 3.86
N LEU A 140 -0.63 -13.20 3.17
CA LEU A 140 -1.95 -13.10 2.56
C LEU A 140 -2.21 -14.21 1.52
N ALA A 141 -1.20 -14.55 0.71
CA ALA A 141 -1.28 -15.63 -0.26
C ALA A 141 -1.37 -17.01 0.41
N ALA A 142 -0.70 -17.19 1.55
CA ALA A 142 -0.77 -18.43 2.34
C ALA A 142 -2.14 -18.61 3.01
N GLU A 143 -2.75 -17.53 3.48
CA GLU A 143 -4.08 -17.53 4.10
C GLU A 143 -5.21 -17.78 3.10
N SER A 144 -5.06 -17.29 1.86
CA SER A 144 -6.09 -17.35 0.82
C SER A 144 -5.57 -17.95 -0.49
N PRO A 145 -5.28 -19.26 -0.55
CA PRO A 145 -4.64 -19.90 -1.71
C PRO A 145 -5.50 -19.90 -2.99
N ASP A 146 -6.81 -19.71 -2.86
CA ASP A 146 -7.77 -19.65 -3.98
C ASP A 146 -8.08 -18.20 -4.43
N ALA A 147 -7.33 -17.22 -3.92
CA ALA A 147 -7.47 -15.79 -4.22
C ALA A 147 -6.17 -15.20 -4.78
N THR A 148 -6.28 -14.08 -5.48
CA THR A 148 -5.11 -13.31 -5.94
C THR A 148 -4.85 -12.14 -4.99
N PRO A 149 -3.62 -11.95 -4.49
CA PRO A 149 -3.26 -10.77 -3.72
C PRO A 149 -3.14 -9.54 -4.64
N TYR A 150 -3.62 -8.39 -4.17
CA TYR A 150 -3.54 -7.10 -4.83
C TYR A 150 -2.93 -6.06 -3.88
N GLY A 151 -2.28 -5.05 -4.44
CA GLY A 151 -1.72 -3.94 -3.67
C GLY A 151 -1.84 -2.58 -4.34
N ALA A 152 -1.99 -1.53 -3.53
CA ALA A 152 -2.05 -0.15 -3.98
C ALA A 152 -1.39 0.79 -2.96
N VAL A 153 -0.60 1.77 -3.43
CA VAL A 153 -0.18 2.91 -2.60
C VAL A 153 -1.37 3.86 -2.49
N ALA A 154 -2.22 3.62 -1.50
CA ALA A 154 -3.52 4.29 -1.41
C ALA A 154 -3.40 5.74 -0.92
N HIS A 155 -2.44 6.03 -0.05
CA HIS A 155 -2.28 7.36 0.54
C HIS A 155 -0.84 7.66 0.98
N ILE A 156 -0.45 8.92 0.90
CA ILE A 156 0.76 9.45 1.55
C ILE A 156 0.33 10.64 2.40
N GLY A 157 0.49 10.54 3.73
CA GLY A 157 0.00 11.54 4.68
C GLY A 157 0.38 11.23 6.13
N CYS A 158 -0.30 11.86 7.09
CA CYS A 158 0.10 11.80 8.50
C CYS A 158 -0.66 10.75 9.30
N GLU A 159 -1.87 10.43 8.83
CA GLU A 159 -2.81 9.59 9.55
C GLU A 159 -3.16 8.41 8.66
N ALA A 160 -3.27 7.24 9.29
CA ALA A 160 -3.68 6.03 8.62
C ALA A 160 -5.15 6.14 8.17
N PRO A 161 -5.51 5.49 7.06
CA PRO A 161 -6.92 5.35 6.69
C PRO A 161 -7.68 4.57 7.76
N THR A 162 -8.89 5.02 8.10
CA THR A 162 -9.77 4.34 9.07
C THR A 162 -10.48 3.14 8.47
N SER A 163 -10.70 3.16 7.16
CA SER A 163 -11.29 2.08 6.37
C SER A 163 -10.92 2.26 4.90
N VAL A 164 -11.21 1.27 4.07
CA VAL A 164 -11.00 1.33 2.62
C VAL A 164 -12.26 0.87 1.87
N ALA A 165 -12.59 1.53 0.76
CA ALA A 165 -13.55 1.00 -0.20
C ALA A 165 -12.79 0.40 -1.39
N ILE A 166 -13.10 -0.84 -1.73
CA ILE A 166 -12.49 -1.59 -2.83
C ILE A 166 -13.60 -1.88 -3.84
N GLU A 167 -13.56 -1.16 -4.95
CA GLU A 167 -14.55 -1.26 -6.01
C GLU A 167 -14.01 -2.06 -7.19
N ALA A 168 -14.79 -3.02 -7.68
CA ALA A 168 -14.46 -3.77 -8.88
C ALA A 168 -14.84 -2.93 -10.12
N GLY A 169 -13.84 -2.55 -10.91
CA GLY A 169 -13.99 -1.79 -12.15
C GLY A 169 -13.57 -2.57 -13.39
N GLU A 170 -13.72 -1.96 -14.57
CA GLU A 170 -13.33 -2.58 -15.85
C GLU A 170 -11.79 -2.76 -15.98
N ALA A 171 -11.02 -1.94 -15.26
CA ALA A 171 -9.56 -1.94 -15.29
C ALA A 171 -8.90 -2.73 -14.14
N GLY A 172 -9.69 -3.38 -13.28
CA GLY A 172 -9.21 -4.03 -12.05
C GLY A 172 -9.93 -3.47 -10.82
N PHE A 173 -9.23 -3.41 -9.69
CA PHE A 173 -9.79 -2.92 -8.44
C PHE A 173 -9.36 -1.48 -8.15
N GLU A 174 -10.30 -0.64 -7.78
CA GLU A 174 -10.05 0.72 -7.32
C GLU A 174 -10.14 0.79 -5.78
N VAL A 175 -9.08 1.29 -5.16
CA VAL A 175 -8.93 1.44 -3.70
C VAL A 175 -9.12 2.91 -3.34
N VAL A 176 -10.14 3.17 -2.53
CA VAL A 176 -10.49 4.51 -2.04
C VAL A 176 -10.34 4.52 -0.51
N PRO A 177 -9.24 5.08 0.04
CA PRO A 177 -9.05 5.16 1.48
C PRO A 177 -10.00 6.19 2.11
N ALA A 178 -10.63 5.82 3.23
CA ALA A 178 -11.35 6.76 4.09
C ALA A 178 -10.36 7.36 5.10
N LEU A 179 -10.04 8.64 4.91
CA LEU A 179 -9.08 9.35 5.76
C LEU A 179 -9.79 10.08 6.91
N PRO A 180 -9.24 10.04 8.13
CA PRO A 180 -9.73 10.87 9.22
C PRO A 180 -9.51 12.37 8.90
N LYS A 181 -10.27 13.23 9.58
CA LYS A 181 -10.05 14.68 9.51
C LYS A 181 -8.81 15.02 10.32
N SER A 182 -7.68 15.18 9.64
CA SER A 182 -6.44 15.56 10.30
C SER A 182 -6.53 16.95 10.93
N THR A 183 -6.18 17.01 12.22
CA THR A 183 -5.96 18.27 12.96
C THR A 183 -4.47 18.51 13.22
N VAL A 184 -3.59 17.64 12.73
CA VAL A 184 -2.16 17.65 13.01
C VAL A 184 -1.36 17.98 11.75
N GLN A 185 -0.29 18.75 11.90
CA GLN A 185 0.64 18.99 10.80
C GLN A 185 1.61 17.81 10.68
N CYS A 186 1.77 17.26 9.48
CA CYS A 186 2.80 16.24 9.20
C CYS A 186 4.18 16.81 9.46
N LEU A 187 4.92 16.19 10.39
CA LEU A 187 6.36 16.41 10.49
C LEU A 187 7.12 15.57 9.47
N ALA A 188 6.61 14.37 9.16
CA ALA A 188 7.11 13.51 8.09
C ALA A 188 5.93 12.76 7.46
N PRO A 189 5.84 12.69 6.13
CA PRO A 189 4.80 11.94 5.45
C PRO A 189 5.02 10.43 5.64
N VAL A 190 3.93 9.70 5.87
CA VAL A 190 3.88 8.25 5.94
C VAL A 190 3.22 7.73 4.66
N THR A 191 3.85 6.76 4.01
CA THR A 191 3.28 6.04 2.87
C THR A 191 2.44 4.88 3.40
N TYR A 192 1.18 4.77 2.96
CA TYR A 192 0.25 3.71 3.31
C TYR A 192 -0.06 2.86 2.08
N VAL A 193 0.31 1.58 2.15
CA VAL A 193 0.03 0.57 1.14
C VAL A 193 -1.12 -0.30 1.63
N VAL A 194 -2.15 -0.45 0.81
CA VAL A 194 -3.29 -1.33 1.08
C VAL A 194 -3.09 -2.62 0.31
N LEU A 195 -3.16 -3.75 1.00
CA LEU A 195 -3.04 -5.11 0.48
C LEU A 195 -4.34 -5.87 0.77
N PHE A 196 -4.83 -6.65 -0.18
CA PHE A 196 -6.02 -7.46 0.00
C PHE A 196 -6.05 -8.65 -0.97
N ALA A 197 -6.76 -9.71 -0.61
CA ALA A 197 -6.97 -10.87 -1.47
C ALA A 197 -8.36 -10.80 -2.10
N ALA A 198 -8.43 -10.92 -3.42
CA ALA A 198 -9.70 -10.99 -4.14
C ALA A 198 -9.89 -12.38 -4.78
N PRO A 199 -11.12 -12.94 -4.76
CA PRO A 199 -11.40 -14.21 -5.42
C PRO A 199 -11.01 -14.16 -6.90
N ASN A 200 -10.40 -15.24 -7.39
CA ASN A 200 -10.12 -15.39 -8.81
C ASN A 200 -11.43 -15.40 -9.62
N ALA A 201 -11.54 -14.52 -10.61
CA ALA A 201 -12.71 -14.39 -11.49
C ALA A 201 -12.81 -15.51 -12.53
#